data_AF-A0A7W0VUV9-F1
#
_entry.id   AF-A0A7W0VUV9-F1
#
_cell.length_a   1.000
_cell.length_b   1.000
_cell.length_c   1.000
_cell.angle_alpha   90.00
_cell.angle_beta   90.00
_cell.angle_gamma   90.00
#
_symmetry.space_group_name_H-M   'P 1'
#
loop_
_entity.id
_entity.type
_entity.pdbx_description
1 polymer ?
#
loop_
_entity_poly.entity_id
_entity_poly.type
_entity_poly.pdbx_seq_one_letter_code
_entity_poly.pdbx_strand_id
1 'polypeptide(L)'
;MRVAAIAILVFLAACPRSPSTGPTTGGSSGAGGGSQHGNGKVKGPVKGGGGGGSATPDGLVAKDIGCPAPSCAFHAGVGGYFTCTNGGGGSCFHFGPACTPADSCMYDPADRTYKQCATPSEGTCLSWGAACAPASKCMFSAQDGYHHRCEDISGGTCKRYGAFCAP
;
A
#
# COMPACT_ATOMS: atom_id res chain seq x y z
N MET A 1 36.05 36.71 -7.33
CA MET A 1 35.93 35.50 -6.49
C MET A 1 34.96 35.83 -5.36
N ARG A 2 33.76 35.25 -5.35
CA ARG A 2 32.76 35.50 -4.30
C ARG A 2 32.48 34.17 -3.58
N VAL A 3 32.82 34.12 -2.30
CA VAL A 3 32.64 32.98 -1.40
C VAL A 3 31.21 33.01 -0.88
N ALA A 4 30.41 32.00 -1.20
CA ALA A 4 29.06 31.84 -0.67
C ALA A 4 29.12 30.94 0.57
N ALA A 5 28.71 31.49 1.72
CA ALA A 5 28.63 30.78 2.99
C ALA A 5 27.41 29.83 2.97
N ILE A 6 27.66 28.55 3.27
CA ILE A 6 26.63 27.52 3.40
C ILE A 6 26.25 27.43 4.87
N ALA A 7 25.02 27.85 5.20
CA ALA A 7 24.43 27.64 6.51
C ALA A 7 23.76 26.25 6.54
N ILE A 8 24.26 25.37 7.41
CA ILE A 8 23.70 24.04 7.63
C ILE A 8 22.63 24.15 8.72
N LEU A 9 21.36 24.08 8.32
CA LEU A 9 20.21 23.96 9.21
C LEU A 9 19.94 22.47 9.50
N VAL A 10 20.27 22.04 10.71
CA VAL A 10 19.95 20.70 11.22
C VAL A 10 18.52 20.72 11.75
N PHE A 11 17.59 20.15 10.99
CA PHE A 11 16.22 19.91 11.46
C PHE A 11 16.15 18.57 12.20
N LEU A 12 15.97 18.64 13.52
CA LEU A 12 15.59 17.52 14.37
C LEU A 12 14.14 17.12 14.05
N ALA A 13 13.96 16.03 13.29
CA ALA A 13 12.65 15.45 13.00
C ALA A 13 12.12 14.70 14.24
N ALA A 14 11.28 15.36 15.03
CA ALA A 14 10.43 14.69 16.02
C ALA A 14 9.19 14.12 15.31
N CYS A 15 8.96 12.81 15.42
CA CYS A 15 7.77 12.15 14.87
C CYS A 15 6.50 12.69 15.54
N PRO A 16 5.53 13.29 14.81
CA PRO A 16 4.25 13.64 15.38
C PRO A 16 3.43 12.36 15.64
N ARG A 17 3.11 12.10 16.92
CA ARG A 17 2.07 11.12 17.30
C ARG A 17 0.71 11.72 16.92
N SER A 18 0.06 11.17 15.89
CA SER A 18 -1.31 11.52 15.55
C SER A 18 -2.26 11.10 16.70
N PRO A 19 -3.19 11.97 17.14
CA PRO A 19 -4.22 11.60 18.09
C PRO A 19 -5.20 10.61 17.45
N SER A 20 -5.46 9.51 18.15
CA SER A 20 -6.48 8.52 17.81
C SER A 20 -7.87 9.12 18.09
N THR A 21 -8.56 9.54 17.05
CA THR A 21 -10.02 9.79 17.11
C THR A 21 -10.74 8.48 16.82
N GLY A 22 -11.57 8.05 17.79
CA GLY A 22 -12.31 6.80 17.76
C GLY A 22 -13.43 6.73 16.70
N PRO A 23 -14.10 5.56 16.59
CA PRO A 23 -15.00 5.27 15.48
C PRO A 23 -16.40 5.86 15.69
N THR A 24 -16.91 6.55 14.67
CA THR A 24 -18.33 6.78 14.46
C THR A 24 -18.92 5.61 13.68
N THR A 25 -19.76 4.82 14.33
CA THR A 25 -20.67 3.86 13.72
C THR A 25 -21.72 4.59 12.89
N GLY A 26 -21.65 4.46 11.57
CA GLY A 26 -22.69 4.90 10.63
C GLY A 26 -23.05 3.75 9.70
N GLY A 27 -24.22 3.15 9.91
CA GLY A 27 -24.72 2.05 9.10
C GLY A 27 -25.17 2.52 7.71
N SER A 28 -25.06 1.62 6.73
CA SER A 28 -25.92 1.61 5.54
C SER A 28 -26.01 0.20 5.00
N SER A 29 -27.22 -0.32 5.11
CA SER A 29 -27.67 -1.62 4.63
C SER A 29 -27.77 -1.61 3.10
N GLY A 30 -27.04 -2.49 2.43
CA GLY A 30 -27.15 -2.73 0.99
C GLY A 30 -27.35 -4.22 0.73
N ALA A 31 -28.58 -4.60 0.40
CA ALA A 31 -28.97 -5.97 0.09
C ALA A 31 -28.46 -6.38 -1.30
N GLY A 32 -27.79 -7.54 -1.39
CA GLY A 32 -27.40 -8.16 -2.65
C GLY A 32 -27.26 -9.67 -2.46
N GLY A 33 -28.32 -10.40 -2.79
CA GLY A 33 -28.40 -11.85 -2.65
C GLY A 33 -27.60 -12.58 -3.72
N GLY A 34 -26.85 -13.60 -3.30
CA GLY A 34 -26.22 -14.59 -4.18
C GLY A 34 -26.25 -15.96 -3.49
N SER A 35 -27.19 -16.80 -3.91
CA SER A 35 -27.30 -18.21 -3.51
C SER A 35 -26.05 -18.99 -3.93
N GLN A 36 -25.39 -19.65 -2.97
CA GLN A 36 -24.56 -20.81 -3.26
C GLN A 36 -25.01 -21.98 -2.38
N HIS A 37 -25.67 -22.93 -3.05
CA HIS A 37 -25.90 -24.28 -2.55
C HIS A 37 -24.60 -25.07 -2.63
N GLY A 38 -24.13 -25.59 -1.50
CA GLY A 38 -23.01 -26.50 -1.42
C GLY A 38 -23.10 -27.34 -0.15
N ASN A 39 -23.87 -28.42 -0.20
CA ASN A 39 -23.98 -29.40 0.88
C ASN A 39 -22.68 -30.22 0.99
N GLY A 40 -21.75 -29.77 1.82
CA GLY A 40 -20.57 -30.52 2.24
C GLY A 40 -20.67 -30.94 3.70
N LYS A 41 -21.16 -32.16 3.94
CA LYS A 41 -21.32 -32.76 5.26
C LYS A 41 -19.96 -33.27 5.77
N VAL A 42 -19.25 -32.49 6.60
CA VAL A 42 -18.09 -32.99 7.35
C VAL A 42 -18.39 -32.88 8.85
N LYS A 43 -18.69 -34.04 9.45
CA LYS A 43 -18.96 -34.20 10.88
C LYS A 43 -17.76 -34.91 11.50
N GLY A 44 -16.97 -34.18 12.28
CA GLY A 44 -15.89 -34.74 13.09
C GLY A 44 -15.65 -33.86 14.32
N PRO A 45 -15.72 -34.39 15.55
CA PRO A 45 -15.42 -33.62 16.76
C PRO A 45 -13.91 -33.52 16.94
N VAL A 46 -13.36 -32.31 16.83
CA VAL A 46 -11.95 -32.06 17.20
C VAL A 46 -11.90 -31.75 18.69
N LYS A 47 -11.32 -32.70 19.43
CA LYS A 47 -11.07 -32.65 20.87
C LYS A 47 -10.11 -31.50 21.19
N GLY A 48 -10.55 -30.55 22.01
CA GLY A 48 -9.71 -29.46 22.52
C GLY A 48 -8.57 -29.98 23.40
N GLY A 49 -7.34 -29.62 23.01
CA GLY A 49 -6.21 -29.40 23.93
C GLY A 49 -5.93 -27.91 23.87
N GLY A 50 -5.96 -27.17 24.97
CA GLY A 50 -5.09 -27.36 26.12
C GLY A 50 -3.96 -26.34 25.95
N GLY A 51 -4.08 -25.21 26.66
CA GLY A 51 -3.18 -24.06 26.56
C GLY A 51 -1.72 -24.44 26.80
N GLY A 52 -0.89 -24.22 25.78
CA GLY A 52 0.55 -24.16 25.91
C GLY A 52 0.97 -22.70 25.97
N GLY A 53 1.31 -22.22 27.16
CA GLY A 53 2.04 -20.96 27.32
C GLY A 53 3.33 -21.07 26.52
N SER A 54 3.43 -20.29 25.44
CA SER A 54 4.71 -20.10 24.75
C SER A 54 5.62 -19.35 25.70
N ALA A 55 6.52 -20.08 26.35
CA ALA A 55 7.76 -19.52 26.83
C ALA A 55 8.45 -18.90 25.62
N THR A 56 8.42 -17.58 25.52
CA THR A 56 9.24 -16.84 24.58
C THR A 56 10.69 -17.06 25.00
N PRO A 57 11.54 -17.71 24.18
CA PRO A 57 12.98 -17.68 24.44
C PRO A 57 13.41 -16.21 24.45
N ASP A 58 13.89 -15.75 25.61
CA ASP A 58 14.60 -14.48 25.76
C ASP A 58 15.68 -14.39 24.68
N GLY A 59 15.44 -13.59 23.63
CA GLY A 59 16.45 -13.37 22.60
C GLY A 59 15.93 -13.07 21.20
N LEU A 60 14.70 -13.43 20.85
CA LEU A 60 14.08 -12.95 19.62
C LEU A 60 13.34 -11.64 19.90
N VAL A 61 14.12 -10.59 20.15
CA VAL A 61 13.63 -9.23 19.94
C VAL A 61 13.32 -9.16 18.45
N ALA A 62 12.04 -9.33 18.10
CA ALA A 62 11.53 -8.93 16.80
C ALA A 62 11.73 -7.41 16.71
N LYS A 63 12.95 -7.02 16.32
CA LYS A 63 13.24 -5.67 15.86
C LYS A 63 12.19 -5.41 14.79
N ASP A 64 11.33 -4.45 15.08
CA ASP A 64 10.34 -3.95 14.15
C ASP A 64 9.10 -4.84 13.93
N ILE A 65 8.44 -5.27 15.01
CA ILE A 65 6.95 -5.32 14.99
C ILE A 65 6.41 -3.88 15.06
N GLY A 66 6.95 -3.00 14.22
CA GLY A 66 6.36 -1.69 13.99
C GLY A 66 5.04 -1.90 13.27
N CYS A 67 4.00 -1.16 13.65
CA CYS A 67 2.79 -1.12 12.85
C CYS A 67 3.21 -0.73 11.43
N PRO A 68 2.97 -1.55 10.39
CA PRO A 68 3.29 -1.18 9.03
C PRO A 68 2.61 0.16 8.76
N ALA A 69 3.41 1.15 8.35
CA ALA A 69 2.86 2.45 8.03
C ALA A 69 1.91 2.27 6.83
N PRO A 70 0.69 2.82 6.89
CA PRO A 70 -0.21 2.76 5.75
C PRO A 70 0.43 3.46 4.55
N SER A 71 0.29 2.87 3.37
CA SER A 71 0.80 3.39 2.11
C SER A 71 -0.36 3.73 1.16
N CYS A 72 -0.07 4.39 0.04
CA CYS A 72 -1.07 4.68 -0.98
C CYS A 72 -0.84 3.77 -2.18
N ALA A 73 -1.70 2.76 -2.34
CA ALA A 73 -1.51 1.67 -3.29
C ALA A 73 -2.50 1.74 -4.45
N PHE A 74 -2.06 1.36 -5.65
CA PHE A 74 -2.92 1.25 -6.82
C PHE A 74 -3.79 -0.01 -6.74
N HIS A 75 -5.10 0.13 -6.96
CA HIS A 75 -6.07 -0.95 -7.03
C HIS A 75 -6.48 -1.20 -8.49
N ALA A 76 -5.92 -2.24 -9.11
CA ALA A 76 -6.14 -2.55 -10.52
C ALA A 76 -7.61 -2.73 -10.92
N GLY A 77 -8.43 -3.37 -10.05
CA GLY A 77 -9.85 -3.61 -10.34
C GLY A 77 -10.72 -2.35 -10.38
N VAL A 78 -10.27 -1.24 -9.78
CA VAL A 78 -11.01 0.03 -9.71
C VAL A 78 -10.32 1.13 -10.53
N GLY A 79 -9.02 0.97 -10.84
CA GLY A 79 -8.25 1.97 -11.58
C GLY A 79 -7.91 3.22 -10.75
N GLY A 80 -7.81 3.07 -9.42
CA GLY A 80 -7.58 4.18 -8.50
C GLY A 80 -6.67 3.80 -7.32
N TYR A 81 -6.28 4.81 -6.55
CA TYR A 81 -5.38 4.71 -5.41
C TYR A 81 -6.15 4.77 -4.10
N PHE A 82 -5.84 3.83 -3.22
CA PHE A 82 -6.47 3.68 -1.92
C PHE A 82 -5.43 3.41 -0.85
N THR A 83 -5.73 3.84 0.37
CA THR A 83 -4.84 3.63 1.50
C THR A 83 -4.70 2.13 1.75
N CYS A 84 -3.51 1.58 1.66
CA CYS A 84 -3.25 0.20 2.03
C CYS A 84 -2.94 0.12 3.52
N THR A 85 -3.83 -0.51 4.29
CA THR A 85 -3.62 -0.70 5.74
C THR A 85 -2.93 -2.01 6.06
N ASN A 86 -2.96 -2.96 5.12
CA ASN A 86 -2.26 -4.23 5.24
C ASN A 86 -1.97 -4.80 3.85
N GLY A 87 -0.70 -5.01 3.54
CA GLY A 87 -0.23 -5.49 2.26
C GLY A 87 0.96 -6.43 2.40
N GLY A 88 1.21 -7.20 1.36
CA GLY A 88 2.28 -8.18 1.30
C GLY A 88 2.34 -8.85 -0.07
N GLY A 89 3.52 -9.37 -0.44
CA GLY A 89 3.70 -10.09 -1.70
C GLY A 89 3.28 -9.31 -2.94
N GLY A 90 3.48 -7.99 -2.97
CA GLY A 90 3.11 -7.16 -4.12
C GLY A 90 1.66 -6.69 -4.16
N SER A 91 0.84 -7.03 -3.17
CA SER A 91 -0.57 -6.68 -3.17
C SER A 91 -1.01 -6.03 -1.86
N CYS A 92 -2.11 -5.29 -1.93
CA CYS A 92 -2.82 -4.84 -0.76
C CYS A 92 -4.04 -5.73 -0.53
N PHE A 93 -4.21 -6.21 0.70
CA PHE A 93 -5.35 -7.06 1.07
C PHE A 93 -6.48 -6.26 1.71
N HIS A 94 -6.16 -5.12 2.33
CA HIS A 94 -7.11 -4.25 3.00
C HIS A 94 -6.95 -2.81 2.53
N PHE A 95 -7.86 -2.39 1.65
CA PHE A 95 -7.94 -1.03 1.16
C PHE A 95 -8.86 -0.19 2.05
N GLY A 96 -8.39 1.02 2.37
CA GLY A 96 -9.13 2.06 3.08
C GLY A 96 -9.62 3.16 2.13
N PRO A 97 -9.70 4.42 2.60
CA PRO A 97 -10.18 5.52 1.77
C PRO A 97 -9.22 5.80 0.61
N ALA A 98 -9.76 6.46 -0.42
CA ALA A 98 -8.97 6.95 -1.55
C ALA A 98 -7.85 7.89 -1.08
N CYS A 99 -6.70 7.83 -1.75
CA CYS A 99 -5.51 8.59 -1.37
C CYS A 99 -4.73 9.07 -2.59
N THR A 100 -3.73 9.93 -2.35
CA THR A 100 -2.77 10.35 -3.36
C THR A 100 -1.36 10.01 -2.87
N PRO A 101 -0.51 9.39 -3.71
CA PRO A 101 0.90 9.16 -3.37
C PRO A 101 1.61 10.46 -3.00
N ALA A 102 2.51 10.42 -2.01
CA ALA A 102 3.19 11.63 -1.50
C ALA A 102 4.05 12.36 -2.53
N ASP A 103 4.58 11.63 -3.53
CA ASP A 103 5.34 12.17 -4.66
C ASP A 103 4.48 12.48 -5.89
N SER A 104 3.15 12.35 -5.76
CA SER A 104 2.15 12.52 -6.81
C SER A 104 2.40 11.68 -8.08
N CYS A 105 3.26 10.65 -7.98
CA CYS A 105 3.56 9.76 -9.10
C CYS A 105 2.54 8.64 -9.15
N MET A 106 1.57 8.75 -10.06
CA MET A 106 0.43 7.84 -10.18
C MET A 106 0.52 7.00 -11.46
N TYR A 107 0.03 5.77 -11.38
CA TYR A 107 -0.09 4.86 -12.51
C TYR A 107 -1.32 5.23 -13.34
N ASP A 108 -1.11 5.46 -14.63
CA ASP A 108 -2.16 5.68 -15.62
C ASP A 108 -2.54 4.31 -16.24
N PRO A 109 -3.74 3.77 -15.94
CA PRO A 109 -4.16 2.48 -16.49
C PRO A 109 -4.43 2.52 -17.99
N ALA A 110 -4.63 3.70 -18.58
CA ALA A 110 -4.92 3.83 -20.01
C ALA A 110 -3.70 3.52 -20.88
N ASP A 111 -2.52 4.01 -20.49
CA ASP A 111 -1.26 3.78 -21.22
C ASP A 111 -0.24 2.92 -20.47
N ARG A 112 -0.57 2.50 -19.25
CA ARG A 112 0.24 1.63 -18.39
C ARG A 112 1.59 2.24 -18.01
N THR A 113 1.62 3.55 -17.78
CA THR A 113 2.82 4.28 -17.37
C THR A 113 2.59 5.08 -16.08
N TYR A 114 3.66 5.34 -15.34
CA TYR A 114 3.65 6.24 -14.20
C TYR A 114 3.89 7.67 -14.64
N LYS A 115 3.02 8.58 -14.19
CA LYS A 115 3.06 10.01 -14.52
C LYS A 115 2.80 10.86 -13.29
N GLN A 116 3.34 12.07 -13.31
CA GLN A 116 3.02 13.07 -12.31
C GLN A 116 1.54 13.43 -12.44
N CYS A 117 0.80 13.34 -11.34
CA CYS A 117 -0.57 13.78 -11.30
C CYS A 117 -0.64 15.26 -10.91
N ALA A 118 -1.10 16.10 -11.83
CA ALA A 118 -1.27 17.53 -11.58
C ALA A 118 -2.58 17.84 -10.83
N THR A 119 -3.60 16.99 -10.99
CA THR A 119 -4.92 17.20 -10.37
C THR A 119 -5.48 15.86 -9.87
N PRO A 120 -5.08 15.42 -8.67
CA PRO A 120 -5.63 14.22 -8.06
C PRO A 120 -7.06 14.45 -7.57
N SER A 121 -7.93 13.46 -7.73
CA SER A 121 -9.31 13.47 -7.22
C SER A 121 -9.77 12.05 -6.89
N GLU A 122 -10.17 11.80 -5.65
CA GLU A 122 -10.73 10.51 -5.19
C GLU A 122 -9.87 9.29 -5.60
N GLY A 123 -8.54 9.41 -5.47
CA GLY A 123 -7.62 8.33 -5.81
C GLY A 123 -7.35 8.16 -7.30
N THR A 124 -7.92 9.00 -8.15
CA THR A 124 -7.64 9.05 -9.58
C THR A 124 -6.92 10.34 -9.96
N CYS A 125 -6.41 10.40 -11.18
CA CYS A 125 -5.82 11.62 -11.71
C CYS A 125 -6.66 12.20 -12.85
N LEU A 126 -7.02 13.47 -12.75
CA LEU A 126 -7.80 14.18 -13.76
C LEU A 126 -6.91 14.87 -14.81
N SER A 127 -5.64 15.11 -14.49
CA SER A 127 -4.68 15.77 -15.38
C SER A 127 -3.27 15.21 -15.20
N TRP A 128 -2.73 14.65 -16.28
CA TRP A 128 -1.45 13.97 -16.30
C TRP A 128 -0.32 14.89 -16.78
N GLY A 129 0.80 14.85 -16.07
CA GLY A 129 2.04 15.53 -16.41
C GLY A 129 3.09 14.61 -17.03
N ALA A 130 4.37 14.91 -16.77
CA ALA A 130 5.49 14.13 -17.27
C ALA A 130 5.57 12.74 -16.63
N ALA A 131 6.20 11.79 -17.33
CA ALA A 131 6.51 10.48 -16.79
C ALA A 131 7.38 10.59 -15.52
N CYS A 132 7.14 9.70 -14.55
CA CYS A 132 7.84 9.70 -13.28
C CYS A 132 8.09 8.28 -12.76
N ALA A 133 8.81 8.18 -11.65
CA ALA A 133 8.99 6.95 -10.91
C ALA A 133 8.63 7.18 -9.45
N PRO A 134 7.89 6.26 -8.80
CA PRO A 134 7.69 6.32 -7.36
C PRO A 134 9.03 6.33 -6.62
N ALA A 135 9.17 7.14 -5.58
CA ALA A 135 10.42 7.24 -4.80
C ALA A 135 10.87 5.89 -4.21
N SER A 136 9.92 5.02 -3.86
CA SER A 136 10.17 3.66 -3.36
C SER A 136 10.68 2.70 -4.43
N LYS A 137 10.56 3.06 -5.72
CA LYS A 137 10.71 2.18 -6.88
C LYS A 137 9.78 0.96 -6.86
N CYS A 138 8.76 0.95 -6.01
CA CYS A 138 7.75 -0.11 -6.00
C CYS A 138 6.68 0.23 -7.05
N MET A 139 6.67 -0.51 -8.15
CA MET A 139 5.84 -0.22 -9.32
C MET A 139 4.89 -1.38 -9.61
N PHE A 140 3.66 -1.05 -9.99
CA PHE A 140 2.61 -1.97 -10.38
C PHE A 140 2.87 -2.56 -11.77
N SER A 141 2.77 -3.88 -11.88
CA SER A 141 2.85 -4.64 -13.12
C SER A 141 1.44 -5.00 -13.58
N ALA A 142 0.99 -4.41 -14.70
CA ALA A 142 -0.29 -4.79 -15.30
C ALA A 142 -0.31 -6.20 -15.91
N GLN A 143 0.84 -6.86 -16.02
CA GLN A 143 0.92 -8.22 -16.56
C GLN A 143 0.42 -9.26 -15.55
N ASP A 144 0.71 -9.05 -14.27
CA ASP A 144 0.42 -10.00 -13.19
C ASP A 144 -0.49 -9.42 -12.10
N GLY A 145 -0.66 -8.09 -12.04
CA GLY A 145 -1.50 -7.42 -11.05
C GLY A 145 -0.80 -7.17 -9.71
N TYR A 146 0.51 -7.29 -9.62
CA TYR A 146 1.29 -7.11 -8.39
C TYR A 146 2.28 -5.95 -8.47
N HIS A 147 2.73 -5.50 -7.31
CA HIS A 147 3.78 -4.50 -7.15
C HIS A 147 5.13 -5.17 -7.00
N HIS A 148 6.08 -4.68 -7.78
CA HIS A 148 7.43 -5.19 -7.86
C HIS A 148 8.42 -4.06 -7.70
N ARG A 149 9.56 -4.36 -7.09
CA ARG A 149 10.68 -3.41 -7.09
C ARG A 149 11.20 -3.29 -8.52
N CYS A 150 11.19 -2.08 -9.04
CA CYS A 150 11.71 -1.82 -10.36
C CYS A 150 13.21 -1.58 -10.31
N GLU A 151 13.95 -2.36 -11.11
CA GLU A 151 15.40 -2.29 -11.19
C GLU A 151 15.87 -1.35 -12.30
N ASP A 152 15.05 -1.17 -13.34
CA ASP A 152 15.32 -0.29 -14.46
C ASP A 152 14.04 0.43 -14.89
N ILE A 153 14.04 1.76 -14.78
CA ILE A 153 12.88 2.61 -15.03
C ILE A 153 13.19 3.52 -16.22
N SER A 154 12.31 3.52 -17.21
CA SER A 154 12.44 4.39 -18.38
C SER A 154 11.06 4.84 -18.87
N GLY A 155 10.88 6.16 -18.99
CA GLY A 155 9.63 6.77 -19.46
C GLY A 155 8.41 6.47 -18.58
N GLY A 156 8.61 6.28 -17.26
CA GLY A 156 7.52 5.94 -16.34
C GLY A 156 7.09 4.47 -16.39
N THR A 157 7.79 3.63 -17.15
CA THR A 157 7.57 2.19 -17.17
C THR A 157 8.74 1.46 -16.53
N CYS A 158 8.46 0.38 -15.82
CA CYS A 158 9.49 -0.54 -15.41
C CYS A 158 9.91 -1.46 -16.56
N LYS A 159 11.19 -1.44 -16.93
CA LYS A 159 11.77 -2.32 -17.97
C LYS A 159 12.22 -3.66 -17.39
N ARG A 160 12.53 -3.71 -16.10
CA ARG A 160 12.94 -4.93 -15.40
C ARG A 160 12.39 -4.94 -13.97
N TYR A 161 11.44 -5.84 -13.75
CA TYR A 161 10.86 -6.09 -12.44
C TYR A 161 11.72 -7.10 -11.66
N GLY A 162 12.00 -6.76 -10.40
CA GLY A 162 12.64 -7.65 -9.43
C GLY A 162 11.63 -8.28 -8.48
N ALA A 163 12.04 -8.46 -7.23
CA ALA A 163 11.21 -9.04 -6.18
C ALA A 163 9.94 -8.22 -5.90
N PHE A 164 8.92 -8.89 -5.38
CA PHE A 164 7.72 -8.22 -4.85
C PHE A 164 8.10 -7.19 -3.78
N CYS A 165 7.37 -6.08 -3.77
CA CYS A 165 7.50 -5.06 -2.74
C CYS A 165 6.13 -4.78 -2.11
N ALA A 166 6.13 -4.30 -0.87
CA ALA A 166 4.92 -3.75 -0.30
C ALA A 166 4.63 -2.41 -1.02
N PRO A 167 3.40 -2.21 -1.54
CA PRO A 167 3.01 -0.92 -2.10
C PRO A 167 2.99 0.18 -1.05
#